data_AF-A0A425WNH4-F1
#
_entry.id   AF-A0A425WNH4-F1
#
_cell.length_a   1.000
_cell.length_b   1.000
_cell.length_c   1.000
_cell.angle_alpha   90.00
_cell.angle_beta   90.00
_cell.angle_gamma   90.00
#
_symmetry.space_group_name_H-M   'P 1'
#
loop_
_entity.id
_entity.type
_entity.pdbx_description
1 polymer ?
#
loop_
_entity_poly.entity_id
_entity_poly.type
_entity_poly.pdbx_seq_one_letter_code
_entity_poly.pdbx_strand_id
1 'polypeptide(L)'
;METENIGIQSHTVPAFDQQTSSSTASTTLRASNESQLLHELLAHVLKDRIISGEWPAGSRIMSEHTLQERYGVSRGTVRRALAQLVQEGLLVQRKGKGTFVTRSGVAHPAGARPLSFARALKEQGYDFVTRVLTKEVLPAPAEVTKTLGLAQRTPALFMRRVRYVQDRPVVCQESWENLNACPDLSTHDFEHESLFDAVERSSGHTIAASQIKSTAQKAGREHAGYLGIAPDEPVLVLEQVISLDNHVPIEWSLTWLCGGQGVFGVALQQEISPVKVPHAAMPQPAAEEGLSKEKERELRLAALDIRQAVVNTAHRYRDLAFHFGGALSAAEIFATLFLDVMRTGHDGTPWEQRDRFVLSKAHAAIGLYPVLLKAGFISQKDIDRGLFGKDAVLFKHPQRDPSRGLETSGGSLGMGLGYAAGLALALRKKQPKVRVFCLVGDGECNEGSIWEAASFAGHYKLSNLVCIVDANGMQLDGTTAKVSDSGPLAAKFAACEFEALDVDGQSVQELHRALTHPHTLPLALIAHTTKGEGLSFSENKVEWHDHKLDEGLFEQACAEIERQREAIEHA
;
A
#
# COMPACT_ATOMS: atom_id res chain seq x y z
N MET A 1 -1.66 44.82 40.74
CA MET A 1 -1.55 43.35 40.83
C MET A 1 -1.28 42.88 39.43
N GLU A 2 -0.01 42.59 39.18
CA GLU A 2 0.53 42.13 37.91
C GLU A 2 -0.04 40.75 37.59
N THR A 3 -0.44 40.56 36.33
CA THR A 3 -0.61 39.22 35.75
C THR A 3 0.27 39.18 34.51
N GLU A 4 1.43 38.53 34.65
CA GLU A 4 2.34 38.19 33.56
C GLU A 4 1.60 37.28 32.57
N ASN A 5 1.55 37.73 31.32
CA ASN A 5 0.96 37.00 30.20
C ASN A 5 2.13 36.40 29.40
N ILE A 6 2.39 35.10 29.57
CA ILE A 6 3.42 34.36 28.84
C ILE A 6 2.89 34.12 27.41
N GLY A 7 3.32 34.97 26.48
CA GLY A 7 2.99 34.87 25.06
C GLY A 7 3.72 33.70 24.40
N ILE A 8 2.97 32.69 23.95
CA ILE A 8 3.44 31.63 23.07
C ILE A 8 3.50 32.22 21.65
N GLN A 9 4.71 32.49 21.14
CA GLN A 9 4.92 32.87 19.75
C GLN A 9 4.86 31.62 18.86
N SER A 10 3.87 31.58 17.97
CA SER A 10 3.77 30.62 16.87
C SER A 10 4.83 30.95 15.81
N HIS A 11 5.83 30.09 15.64
CA HIS A 11 6.72 30.17 14.48
C HIS A 11 6.00 29.64 13.24
N THR A 12 5.54 30.56 12.40
CA THR A 12 5.09 30.32 11.03
C THR A 12 6.27 29.94 10.14
N VAL A 13 6.17 28.79 9.48
CA VAL A 13 7.05 28.36 8.37
C VAL A 13 6.78 29.27 7.16
N PRO A 14 7.79 29.90 6.52
CA PRO A 14 7.57 30.68 5.30
C PRO A 14 7.27 29.74 4.12
N ALA A 15 6.21 30.07 3.37
CA ALA A 15 5.83 29.42 2.13
C ALA A 15 6.92 29.59 1.05
N PHE A 16 7.16 28.54 0.28
CA PHE A 16 7.94 28.58 -0.96
C PHE A 16 7.04 29.06 -2.11
N ASP A 17 7.38 30.20 -2.68
CA ASP A 17 6.79 30.69 -3.94
C ASP A 17 7.64 30.14 -5.10
N GLN A 18 7.06 29.26 -5.92
CA GLN A 18 7.68 28.79 -7.16
C GLN A 18 7.08 29.55 -8.34
N GLN A 19 7.74 30.64 -8.73
CA GLN A 19 7.57 31.15 -10.09
C GLN A 19 8.37 30.30 -11.07
N THR A 20 7.66 29.60 -11.94
CA THR A 20 8.22 28.92 -13.11
C THR A 20 8.75 29.94 -14.12
N SER A 21 10.05 29.93 -14.37
CA SER A 21 10.61 30.38 -15.65
C SER A 21 11.78 29.50 -16.04
N SER A 22 11.66 28.88 -17.20
CA SER A 22 12.72 28.15 -17.89
C SER A 22 13.87 29.09 -18.26
N SER A 23 14.97 29.09 -17.50
CA SER A 23 16.34 29.28 -18.01
C SER A 23 17.34 29.06 -16.85
N THR A 24 18.59 28.75 -17.20
CA THR A 24 19.73 28.52 -16.31
C THR A 24 19.99 29.66 -15.32
N ALA A 25 19.38 29.61 -14.12
CA ALA A 25 19.63 30.56 -13.05
C ALA A 25 20.57 29.97 -11.97
N SER A 26 21.69 30.66 -11.71
CA SER A 26 22.62 30.35 -10.61
C SER A 26 21.91 30.59 -9.27
N THR A 27 21.92 29.59 -8.37
CA THR A 27 21.30 29.67 -7.04
C THR A 27 22.40 29.85 -6.01
N THR A 28 22.69 31.09 -5.60
CA THR A 28 23.75 31.35 -4.60
C THR A 28 23.28 30.90 -3.21
N LEU A 29 23.95 29.91 -2.61
CA LEU A 29 23.67 29.48 -1.24
C LEU A 29 24.21 30.52 -0.24
N ARG A 30 23.36 31.00 0.67
CA ARG A 30 23.74 31.87 1.80
C ARG A 30 23.32 31.19 3.11
N ALA A 31 24.21 31.17 4.09
CA ALA A 31 23.86 30.71 5.43
C ALA A 31 22.91 31.72 6.09
N SER A 32 21.82 31.24 6.69
CA SER A 32 20.80 32.07 7.35
C SER A 32 21.06 32.32 8.83
N ASN A 33 22.06 31.66 9.44
CA ASN A 33 22.48 31.81 10.84
C ASN A 33 24.00 31.64 11.01
N GLU A 34 24.59 32.31 12.02
CA GLU A 34 26.04 32.32 12.32
C GLU A 34 26.64 30.94 12.68
N SER A 35 25.83 29.92 12.95
CA SER A 35 26.29 28.58 13.34
C SER A 35 26.30 27.53 12.23
N GLN A 36 25.81 27.84 11.02
CA GLN A 36 25.60 26.82 9.99
C GLN A 36 26.75 26.81 8.97
N LEU A 37 27.49 25.70 8.89
CA LEU A 37 28.64 25.59 8.01
C LEU A 37 28.17 25.38 6.56
N LEU A 38 28.63 26.25 5.64
CA LEU A 38 28.17 26.30 4.24
C LEU A 38 28.34 24.96 3.46
N HIS A 39 29.24 24.08 3.92
CA HIS A 39 29.44 22.76 3.32
C HIS A 39 28.40 21.73 3.76
N GLU A 40 27.86 21.84 4.98
CA GLU A 40 26.77 20.96 5.47
C GLU A 40 25.46 21.28 4.75
N LEU A 41 25.18 22.57 4.54
CA LEU A 41 24.07 23.05 3.72
C LEU A 41 24.15 22.51 2.30
N LEU A 42 25.33 22.60 1.67
CA LEU A 42 25.54 22.04 0.35
C LEU A 42 25.39 20.51 0.36
N ALA A 43 25.94 19.80 1.34
CA ALA A 43 25.80 18.36 1.44
C ALA A 43 24.32 17.94 1.53
N HIS A 44 23.51 18.65 2.33
CA HIS A 44 22.07 18.41 2.45
C HIS A 44 21.33 18.60 1.12
N VAL A 45 21.59 19.71 0.42
CA VAL A 45 20.97 19.99 -0.90
C VAL A 45 21.35 18.93 -1.93
N LEU A 46 22.62 18.49 -1.96
CA LEU A 46 23.06 17.44 -2.88
C LEU A 46 22.46 16.07 -2.50
N LYS A 47 22.31 15.79 -1.20
CA LYS A 47 21.68 14.56 -0.67
C LYS A 47 20.20 14.47 -1.04
N ASP A 48 19.45 15.55 -0.91
CA ASP A 48 18.04 15.59 -1.29
C ASP A 48 17.83 15.26 -2.77
N ARG A 49 18.75 15.69 -3.64
CA ARG A 49 18.72 15.38 -5.08
C ARG A 49 19.06 13.92 -5.40
N ILE A 50 19.89 13.29 -4.57
CA ILE A 50 20.19 11.86 -4.67
C ILE A 50 18.98 11.04 -4.19
N ILE A 51 18.37 11.43 -3.07
CA ILE A 51 17.21 10.74 -2.47
C ILE A 51 15.95 10.90 -3.34
N SER A 52 15.72 12.08 -3.91
CA SER A 52 14.58 12.36 -4.79
C SER A 52 14.66 11.68 -6.16
N GLY A 53 15.78 11.01 -6.46
CA GLY A 53 16.01 10.36 -7.74
C GLY A 53 16.39 11.31 -8.89
N GLU A 54 16.60 12.60 -8.62
CA GLU A 54 17.08 13.57 -9.63
C GLU A 54 18.46 13.15 -10.18
N TRP A 55 19.31 12.54 -9.35
CA TRP A 55 20.52 11.84 -9.78
C TRP A 55 20.38 10.32 -9.57
N PRO A 56 20.03 9.56 -10.62
CA PRO A 56 19.86 8.11 -10.51
C PRO A 56 21.13 7.39 -10.06
N ALA A 57 20.97 6.23 -9.44
CA ALA A 57 22.08 5.38 -9.01
C ALA A 57 23.07 5.07 -10.15
N GLY A 58 24.36 5.28 -9.92
CA GLY A 58 25.41 5.10 -10.93
C GLY A 58 25.54 6.23 -11.96
N SER A 59 24.69 7.26 -11.91
CA SER A 59 24.86 8.47 -12.72
C SER A 59 26.05 9.31 -12.24
N ARG A 60 26.66 10.05 -13.17
CA ARG A 60 27.74 10.99 -12.86
C ARG A 60 27.13 12.31 -12.42
N ILE A 61 27.51 12.80 -11.24
CA ILE A 61 27.09 14.13 -10.80
C ILE A 61 27.92 15.23 -11.48
N MET A 62 27.47 16.47 -11.36
CA MET A 62 28.19 17.66 -11.84
C MET A 62 29.63 17.73 -11.31
N SER A 63 30.52 18.36 -12.08
CA SER A 63 31.92 18.55 -11.67
C SER A 63 32.05 19.51 -10.48
N GLU A 64 33.17 19.43 -9.73
CA GLU A 64 33.45 20.39 -8.65
C GLU A 64 33.28 21.84 -9.12
N HIS A 65 33.82 22.18 -10.29
CA HIS A 65 33.74 23.52 -10.88
C HIS A 65 32.29 23.94 -11.15
N THR A 66 31.50 23.05 -11.74
CA THR A 66 30.09 23.30 -12.04
C THR A 66 29.27 23.49 -10.75
N LEU A 67 29.58 22.74 -9.69
CA LEU A 67 28.94 22.91 -8.38
C LEU A 67 29.33 24.24 -7.71
N GLN A 68 30.58 24.69 -7.87
CA GLN A 68 31.01 26.01 -7.39
C GLN A 68 30.24 27.14 -8.06
N GLU A 69 30.13 27.11 -9.40
CA GLU A 69 29.42 28.14 -10.18
C GLU A 69 27.91 28.13 -9.92
N ARG A 70 27.34 26.92 -9.82
CA ARG A 70 25.90 26.75 -9.63
C ARG A 70 25.42 27.21 -8.26
N TYR A 71 26.21 26.94 -7.23
CA TYR A 71 25.84 27.22 -5.84
C TYR A 71 26.57 28.44 -5.23
N GLY A 72 27.48 29.07 -5.97
CA GLY A 72 28.20 30.27 -5.54
C GLY A 72 29.14 30.04 -4.36
N VAL A 73 29.78 28.87 -4.28
CA VAL A 73 30.59 28.45 -3.12
C VAL A 73 32.05 28.18 -3.47
N SER A 74 32.93 28.25 -2.46
CA SER A 74 34.37 27.97 -2.64
C SER A 74 34.64 26.50 -3.00
N ARG A 75 35.76 26.23 -3.68
CA ARG A 75 36.21 24.86 -3.99
C ARG A 75 36.38 24.01 -2.73
N GLY A 76 36.85 24.61 -1.65
CA GLY A 76 37.03 23.93 -0.36
C GLY A 76 35.69 23.50 0.25
N THR A 77 34.65 24.31 0.09
CA THR A 77 33.27 24.01 0.53
C THR A 77 32.68 22.84 -0.26
N VAL A 78 32.81 22.86 -1.59
CA VAL A 78 32.35 21.76 -2.46
C VAL A 78 33.06 20.45 -2.12
N ARG A 79 34.40 20.50 -1.94
CA ARG A 79 35.17 19.30 -1.59
C ARG A 79 34.78 18.72 -0.23
N ARG A 80 34.52 19.56 0.77
CA ARG A 80 34.05 19.09 2.09
C ARG A 80 32.66 18.47 2.00
N ALA A 81 31.73 19.09 1.28
CA ALA A 81 30.40 18.55 1.06
C ALA A 81 30.44 17.20 0.31
N LEU A 82 31.24 17.11 -0.77
CA LEU A 82 31.42 15.86 -1.51
C LEU A 82 32.14 14.79 -0.68
N ALA A 83 33.14 15.17 0.12
CA ALA A 83 33.83 14.23 1.01
C ALA A 83 32.89 13.66 2.07
N GLN A 84 32.02 14.50 2.64
CA GLN A 84 30.97 14.06 3.56
C GLN A 84 30.02 13.07 2.89
N LEU A 85 29.52 13.35 1.67
CA LEU A 85 28.62 12.44 0.96
C LEU A 85 29.31 11.15 0.48
N VAL A 86 30.61 11.18 0.24
CA VAL A 86 31.43 9.98 -0.01
C VAL A 86 31.60 9.17 1.27
N GLN A 87 31.83 9.83 2.41
CA GLN A 87 31.91 9.19 3.73
C GLN A 87 30.57 8.58 4.15
N GLU A 88 29.46 9.26 3.85
CA GLU A 88 28.09 8.76 4.04
C GLU A 88 27.69 7.65 3.04
N GLY A 89 28.57 7.31 2.10
CA GLY A 89 28.34 6.22 1.15
C GLY A 89 27.32 6.52 0.04
N LEU A 90 26.95 7.79 -0.17
CA LEU A 90 26.00 8.26 -1.20
C LEU A 90 26.68 8.63 -2.52
N LEU A 91 27.99 8.88 -2.50
CA LEU A 91 28.81 9.18 -3.67
C LEU A 91 30.09 8.36 -3.69
N VAL A 92 30.62 8.08 -4.88
CA VAL A 92 31.95 7.48 -5.07
C VAL A 92 32.78 8.33 -6.04
N GLN A 93 34.00 8.68 -5.64
CA GLN A 93 34.94 9.40 -6.50
C GLN A 93 35.85 8.43 -7.23
N ARG A 94 35.90 8.53 -8.57
CA ARG A 94 36.79 7.75 -9.42
C ARG A 94 37.86 8.67 -10.02
N LYS A 95 39.13 8.42 -9.67
CA LYS A 95 40.27 9.24 -10.13
C LYS A 95 40.25 9.38 -11.66
N GLY A 96 40.20 10.61 -12.15
CA GLY A 96 40.15 10.95 -13.58
C GLY A 96 38.80 10.73 -14.28
N LYS A 97 37.79 10.14 -13.62
CA LYS A 97 36.48 9.83 -14.21
C LYS A 97 35.30 10.63 -13.61
N GLY A 98 35.51 11.27 -12.46
CA GLY A 98 34.51 12.13 -11.80
C GLY A 98 33.88 11.50 -10.56
N THR A 99 32.83 12.14 -10.05
CA THR A 99 32.05 11.68 -8.88
C THR A 99 30.73 11.08 -9.36
N PHE A 100 30.37 9.92 -8.82
CA PHE A 100 29.18 9.17 -9.23
C PHE A 100 28.29 8.91 -8.02
N VAL A 101 26.98 8.88 -8.22
CA VAL A 101 26.05 8.37 -7.20
C VAL A 101 26.36 6.90 -6.97
N THR A 102 26.63 6.52 -5.74
CA THR A 102 26.82 5.10 -5.40
C THR A 102 25.56 4.35 -5.81
N ARG A 103 25.76 3.20 -6.44
CA ARG A 103 24.71 2.19 -6.44
C ARG A 103 24.67 1.73 -4.99
N SER A 104 23.60 2.09 -4.26
CA SER A 104 23.45 1.71 -2.86
C SER A 104 23.77 0.23 -2.71
N GLY A 105 24.52 -0.05 -1.64
CA GLY A 105 25.11 -1.35 -1.36
C GLY A 105 24.08 -2.46 -1.31
N VAL A 106 24.64 -3.67 -1.44
CA VAL A 106 24.05 -4.97 -1.16
C VAL A 106 22.75 -4.85 -0.36
N ALA A 107 21.61 -4.92 -1.06
CA ALA A 107 20.33 -5.15 -0.40
C ALA A 107 20.36 -6.58 0.17
N HIS A 108 19.39 -7.02 0.97
CA HIS A 108 19.11 -8.45 1.08
C HIS A 108 17.61 -8.64 1.16
N PRO A 109 17.04 -9.56 0.35
CA PRO A 109 15.64 -9.91 0.48
C PRO A 109 15.46 -10.73 1.77
N ALA A 110 14.62 -10.27 2.69
CA ALA A 110 13.96 -11.18 3.63
C ALA A 110 12.89 -11.95 2.84
N GLY A 111 13.33 -12.99 2.12
CA GLY A 111 12.42 -13.93 1.47
C GLY A 111 11.69 -14.80 2.50
N ALA A 112 10.77 -15.65 2.03
CA ALA A 112 9.94 -16.58 2.81
C ALA A 112 10.70 -17.70 3.57
N ARG A 113 11.97 -17.46 3.93
CA ARG A 113 12.85 -18.35 4.70
C ARG A 113 13.66 -17.52 5.69
N PRO A 114 14.11 -18.09 6.82
CA PRO A 114 14.91 -17.34 7.78
C PRO A 114 16.11 -16.62 7.16
N LEU A 115 16.50 -15.49 7.76
CA LEU A 115 17.54 -14.64 7.23
C LEU A 115 18.88 -15.40 7.19
N SER A 116 19.37 -15.72 5.97
CA SER A 116 20.73 -16.23 5.75
C SER A 116 21.54 -15.19 5.00
N PHE A 117 22.40 -14.48 5.73
CA PHE A 117 23.29 -13.46 5.16
C PHE A 117 24.19 -14.01 4.06
N ALA A 118 24.73 -15.23 4.24
CA ALA A 118 25.60 -15.84 3.24
C ALA A 118 24.87 -16.12 1.92
N ARG A 119 23.64 -16.65 2.00
CA ARG A 119 22.81 -16.92 0.82
C ARG A 119 22.44 -15.62 0.11
N ALA A 120 22.05 -14.63 0.88
CA ALA A 120 21.59 -13.38 0.33
C ALA A 120 22.75 -12.63 -0.37
N LEU A 121 24.00 -12.68 0.16
CA LEU A 121 25.19 -12.07 -0.49
C LEU A 121 25.44 -12.69 -1.87
N LYS A 122 25.27 -14.01 -1.95
CA LYS A 122 25.39 -14.78 -3.18
C LYS A 122 24.29 -14.47 -4.20
N GLU A 123 23.04 -14.36 -3.77
CA GLU A 123 21.88 -14.05 -4.64
C GLU A 123 21.99 -12.66 -5.30
N GLN A 124 22.75 -11.76 -4.69
CA GLN A 124 23.00 -10.42 -5.23
C GLN A 124 24.26 -10.29 -6.07
N GLY A 125 24.95 -11.40 -6.32
CA GLY A 125 26.16 -11.43 -7.14
C GLY A 125 27.35 -10.75 -6.47
N TYR A 126 27.38 -10.65 -5.13
CA TYR A 126 28.57 -10.21 -4.41
C TYR A 126 29.46 -11.39 -4.09
N ASP A 127 30.72 -11.31 -4.50
CA ASP A 127 31.77 -12.19 -4.00
C ASP A 127 32.06 -11.82 -2.54
N PHE A 128 31.90 -12.79 -1.64
CA PHE A 128 32.19 -12.63 -0.22
C PHE A 128 33.01 -13.81 0.30
N VAL A 129 33.76 -13.55 1.37
CA VAL A 129 34.54 -14.57 2.10
C VAL A 129 34.00 -14.66 3.51
N THR A 130 33.67 -15.86 3.98
CA THR A 130 33.38 -16.12 5.39
C THR A 130 34.64 -16.59 6.08
N ARG A 131 34.97 -16.00 7.23
CA ARG A 131 35.99 -16.52 8.15
C ARG A 131 35.32 -16.95 9.44
N VAL A 132 35.57 -18.18 9.87
CA VAL A 132 35.10 -18.69 11.16
C VAL A 132 36.18 -18.38 12.19
N LEU A 133 35.95 -17.38 13.04
CA LEU A 133 36.91 -16.97 14.07
C LEU A 133 36.89 -17.91 15.27
N THR A 134 35.74 -18.50 15.57
CA THR A 134 35.55 -19.42 16.70
C THR A 134 34.47 -20.43 16.34
N LYS A 135 34.70 -21.70 16.66
CA LYS A 135 33.73 -22.81 16.56
C LYS A 135 34.00 -23.80 17.69
N GLU A 136 33.16 -23.80 18.72
CA GLU A 136 33.38 -24.60 19.93
C GLU A 136 32.07 -25.18 20.46
N VAL A 137 32.10 -26.37 21.05
CA VAL A 137 30.95 -26.94 21.76
C VAL A 137 31.07 -26.62 23.24
N LEU A 138 30.17 -25.77 23.74
CA LEU A 138 30.23 -25.21 25.08
C LEU A 138 28.85 -25.32 25.77
N PRO A 139 28.78 -25.33 27.11
CA PRO A 139 27.51 -25.20 27.81
C PRO A 139 26.83 -23.88 27.46
N ALA A 140 25.61 -23.94 26.92
CA ALA A 140 24.88 -22.75 26.50
C ALA A 140 24.56 -21.82 27.70
N PRO A 141 24.67 -20.48 27.53
CA PRO A 141 24.24 -19.51 28.53
C PRO A 141 22.76 -19.65 28.93
N ALA A 142 22.39 -19.10 30.09
CA ALA A 142 21.03 -19.19 30.61
C ALA A 142 19.96 -18.60 29.65
N GLU A 143 20.30 -17.52 28.97
CA GLU A 143 19.43 -16.87 27.98
C GLU A 143 19.24 -17.74 26.73
N VAL A 144 20.34 -18.31 26.22
CA VAL A 144 20.33 -19.23 25.07
C VAL A 144 19.57 -20.51 25.39
N THR A 145 19.80 -21.12 26.56
CA THR A 145 19.09 -22.34 26.98
C THR A 145 17.59 -22.11 27.14
N LYS A 146 17.18 -20.96 27.70
CA LYS A 146 15.76 -20.57 27.80
C LYS A 146 15.13 -20.43 26.42
N THR A 147 15.79 -19.72 25.50
CA THR A 147 15.25 -19.44 24.16
C THR A 147 15.23 -20.68 23.27
N LEU A 148 16.22 -21.55 23.39
CA LEU A 148 16.29 -22.81 22.64
C LEU A 148 15.51 -23.97 23.27
N GLY A 149 14.89 -23.77 24.45
CA GLY A 149 14.16 -24.83 25.16
C GLY A 149 15.05 -25.95 25.69
N LEU A 150 16.32 -25.65 26.00
CA LEU A 150 17.31 -26.62 26.48
C LEU A 150 17.36 -26.66 28.01
N ALA A 151 17.71 -27.82 28.56
CA ALA A 151 18.05 -27.92 29.98
C ALA A 151 19.30 -27.08 30.30
N GLN A 152 19.40 -26.55 31.52
CA GLN A 152 20.56 -25.76 31.93
C GLN A 152 21.87 -26.53 31.70
N ARG A 153 22.88 -25.82 31.19
CA ARG A 153 24.22 -26.35 30.88
C ARG A 153 24.26 -27.43 29.79
N THR A 154 23.19 -27.61 29.02
CA THR A 154 23.22 -28.45 27.82
C THR A 154 24.29 -27.91 26.84
N PRO A 155 25.19 -28.77 26.34
CA PRO A 155 26.15 -28.36 25.32
C PRO A 155 25.44 -27.91 24.04
N ALA A 156 25.87 -26.77 23.50
CA ALA A 156 25.45 -26.24 22.22
C ALA A 156 26.70 -25.87 21.41
N LEU A 157 26.58 -25.81 20.10
CA LEU A 157 27.65 -25.27 19.27
C LEU A 157 27.60 -23.75 19.37
N PHE A 158 28.75 -23.12 19.56
CA PHE A 158 28.92 -21.68 19.45
C PHE A 158 29.80 -21.38 18.24
N MET A 159 29.40 -20.42 17.43
CA MET A 159 30.17 -19.94 16.30
C MET A 159 30.25 -18.43 16.25
N ARG A 160 31.44 -17.93 15.92
CA ARG A 160 31.67 -16.52 15.58
C ARG A 160 32.22 -16.43 14.16
N ARG A 161 31.51 -15.72 13.29
CA ARG A 161 31.83 -15.61 11.86
C ARG A 161 31.90 -14.14 11.45
N VAL A 162 32.89 -13.82 10.61
CA VAL A 162 32.99 -12.50 9.97
C VAL A 162 32.94 -12.68 8.47
N ARG A 163 32.11 -11.88 7.80
CA ARG A 163 31.99 -11.88 6.35
C ARG A 163 32.65 -10.66 5.77
N TYR A 164 33.43 -10.87 4.73
CA TYR A 164 34.18 -9.85 4.02
C TYR A 164 33.64 -9.67 2.61
N VAL A 165 33.44 -8.42 2.19
CA VAL A 165 33.12 -8.06 0.80
C VAL A 165 34.22 -7.09 0.35
N GLN A 166 34.91 -7.42 -0.75
CA GLN A 166 36.06 -6.63 -1.24
C GLN A 166 37.10 -6.34 -0.13
N ASP A 167 37.48 -7.37 0.63
CA ASP A 167 38.42 -7.33 1.77
C ASP A 167 38.01 -6.45 2.95
N ARG A 168 36.77 -5.96 2.99
CA ARG A 168 36.23 -5.20 4.13
C ARG A 168 35.27 -6.07 4.94
N PRO A 169 35.42 -6.16 6.28
CA PRO A 169 34.46 -6.83 7.12
C PRO A 169 33.14 -6.05 7.10
N VAL A 170 32.06 -6.74 6.78
CA VAL A 170 30.73 -6.13 6.62
C VAL A 170 29.71 -6.65 7.62
N VAL A 171 29.91 -7.87 8.13
CA VAL A 171 29.01 -8.54 9.06
C VAL A 171 29.82 -9.34 10.06
N CYS A 172 29.52 -9.19 11.35
CA CYS A 172 29.96 -10.10 12.40
C CYS A 172 28.73 -10.79 12.97
N GLN A 173 28.73 -12.12 12.99
CA GLN A 173 27.61 -12.92 13.47
C GLN A 173 28.10 -13.91 14.53
N GLU A 174 27.40 -13.93 15.64
CA GLU A 174 27.55 -14.92 16.70
C GLU A 174 26.29 -15.76 16.75
N SER A 175 26.44 -17.09 16.77
CA SER A 175 25.30 -18.00 16.78
C SER A 175 25.53 -19.15 17.76
N TRP A 176 24.42 -19.60 18.34
CA TRP A 176 24.34 -20.78 19.21
C TRP A 176 23.39 -21.79 18.60
N GLU A 177 23.87 -23.00 18.31
CA GLU A 177 23.09 -24.04 17.63
C GLU A 177 22.72 -25.21 18.56
N ASN A 178 21.47 -25.66 18.43
CA ASN A 178 20.91 -26.75 19.21
C ASN A 178 21.41 -28.11 18.71
N LEU A 179 22.46 -28.64 19.33
CA LEU A 179 23.03 -29.95 18.98
C LEU A 179 22.11 -31.15 19.28
N ASN A 180 21.10 -31.00 20.14
CA ASN A 180 20.11 -32.07 20.33
C ASN A 180 19.21 -32.22 19.09
N ALA A 181 18.92 -31.11 18.42
CA ALA A 181 18.14 -31.11 17.18
C ALA A 181 19.01 -31.36 15.94
N CYS A 182 20.27 -30.92 15.97
CA CYS A 182 21.21 -31.00 14.85
C CYS A 182 22.59 -31.55 15.31
N PRO A 183 22.74 -32.87 15.51
CA PRO A 183 23.88 -33.45 16.24
C PRO A 183 25.24 -33.40 15.54
N ASP A 184 25.27 -33.37 14.21
CA ASP A 184 26.51 -33.42 13.42
C ASP A 184 27.12 -32.03 13.14
N LEU A 185 26.44 -30.91 13.42
CA LEU A 185 26.88 -29.56 13.03
C LEU A 185 28.33 -29.22 13.44
N SER A 186 28.76 -29.73 14.59
CA SER A 186 30.13 -29.51 15.09
C SER A 186 31.22 -29.99 14.12
N THR A 187 30.96 -30.99 13.29
CA THR A 187 31.92 -31.58 12.34
C THR A 187 32.01 -30.86 10.99
N HIS A 188 31.09 -29.95 10.69
CA HIS A 188 31.01 -29.26 9.40
C HIS A 188 31.99 -28.07 9.29
N ASP A 189 32.39 -27.74 8.05
CA ASP A 189 33.20 -26.57 7.74
C ASP A 189 32.33 -25.41 7.22
N PHE A 190 32.01 -24.47 8.11
CA PHE A 190 31.16 -23.33 7.80
C PHE A 190 31.89 -22.14 7.17
N GLU A 191 33.17 -22.28 6.81
CA GLU A 191 33.81 -21.32 5.89
C GLU A 191 33.33 -21.53 4.44
N HIS A 192 33.04 -22.80 4.07
CA HIS A 192 32.67 -23.19 2.72
C HIS A 192 31.25 -23.77 2.60
N GLU A 193 30.69 -24.30 3.69
CA GLU A 193 29.34 -24.88 3.73
C GLU A 193 28.29 -23.92 4.31
N SER A 194 27.07 -23.97 3.77
CA SER A 194 25.90 -23.26 4.28
C SER A 194 25.40 -23.90 5.58
N LEU A 195 25.26 -23.08 6.64
CA LEU A 195 24.69 -23.54 7.91
C LEU A 195 23.26 -24.08 7.75
N PHE A 196 22.44 -23.44 6.91
CA PHE A 196 21.05 -23.85 6.73
C PHE A 196 20.96 -25.22 6.05
N ASP A 197 21.80 -25.46 5.04
CA ASP A 197 21.83 -26.74 4.33
C ASP A 197 22.31 -27.87 5.26
N ALA A 198 23.26 -27.57 6.15
CA ALA A 198 23.71 -28.50 7.18
C ALA A 198 22.61 -28.78 8.21
N VAL A 199 21.88 -27.76 8.69
CA VAL A 199 20.76 -27.89 9.64
C VAL A 199 19.64 -28.74 9.07
N GLU A 200 19.18 -28.48 7.84
CA GLU A 200 18.09 -29.25 7.22
C GLU A 200 18.49 -30.72 7.02
N ARG A 201 19.76 -30.97 6.63
CA ARG A 201 20.30 -32.32 6.47
C ARG A 201 20.43 -33.06 7.80
N SER A 202 20.92 -32.37 8.84
CA SER A 202 21.15 -32.91 10.19
C SER A 202 19.84 -33.28 10.89
N SER A 203 18.87 -32.36 10.84
CA SER A 203 17.59 -32.49 11.55
C SER A 203 16.56 -33.32 10.79
N GLY A 204 16.68 -33.44 9.46
CA GLY A 204 15.67 -34.05 8.60
C GLY A 204 14.39 -33.22 8.45
N HIS A 205 14.39 -31.97 8.90
CA HIS A 205 13.28 -31.03 8.87
C HIS A 205 13.65 -29.78 8.08
N THR A 206 12.64 -29.04 7.60
CA THR A 206 12.88 -27.76 6.90
C THR A 206 12.86 -26.59 7.87
N ILE A 207 13.63 -25.55 7.55
CA ILE A 207 13.61 -24.32 8.35
C ILE A 207 12.34 -23.52 8.00
N ALA A 208 11.48 -23.25 8.99
CA ALA A 208 10.16 -22.67 8.74
C ALA A 208 9.96 -21.25 9.27
N ALA A 209 10.55 -20.90 10.43
CA ALA A 209 10.25 -19.65 11.09
C ALA A 209 11.50 -18.94 11.62
N SER A 210 11.43 -17.61 11.63
CA SER A 210 12.44 -16.74 12.23
C SER A 210 11.77 -15.59 12.98
N GLN A 211 12.23 -15.33 14.20
CA GLN A 211 11.87 -14.12 14.95
C GLN A 211 13.10 -13.22 14.99
N ILE A 212 12.95 -11.93 14.67
CA ILE A 212 14.05 -10.97 14.63
C ILE A 212 13.68 -9.75 15.48
N LYS A 213 14.63 -9.30 16.30
CA LYS A 213 14.57 -8.04 17.04
C LYS A 213 15.75 -7.17 16.65
N SER A 214 15.47 -5.96 16.19
CA SER A 214 16.47 -5.02 15.70
C SER A 214 16.74 -3.91 16.71
N THR A 215 18.00 -3.60 16.96
CA THR A 215 18.41 -2.52 17.86
C THR A 215 19.59 -1.74 17.29
N ALA A 216 19.60 -0.42 17.46
CA ALA A 216 20.77 0.40 17.15
C ALA A 216 21.60 0.59 18.43
N GLN A 217 22.90 0.30 18.36
CA GLN A 217 23.81 0.44 19.49
C GLN A 217 25.24 0.81 19.06
N LYS A 218 26.11 1.09 20.03
CA LYS A 218 27.55 1.25 19.79
C LYS A 218 28.19 -0.11 19.50
N ALA A 219 29.17 -0.16 18.62
CA ALA A 219 29.89 -1.40 18.28
C ALA A 219 30.54 -2.07 19.50
N GLY A 220 31.11 -1.28 20.42
CA GLY A 220 31.90 -1.81 21.53
C GLY A 220 33.26 -2.33 21.06
N ARG A 221 34.23 -2.45 21.98
CA ARG A 221 35.64 -2.70 21.61
C ARG A 221 35.87 -4.02 20.86
N GLU A 222 35.17 -5.08 21.25
CA GLU A 222 35.34 -6.41 20.68
C GLU A 222 34.83 -6.46 19.23
N HIS A 223 33.54 -6.16 19.01
CA HIS A 223 32.92 -6.20 17.69
C HIS A 223 33.47 -5.11 16.75
N ALA A 224 33.87 -3.96 17.28
CA ALA A 224 34.59 -2.95 16.50
C ALA A 224 35.92 -3.47 15.95
N GLY A 225 36.64 -4.30 16.74
CA GLY A 225 37.85 -4.98 16.28
C GLY A 225 37.59 -5.95 15.13
N TYR A 226 36.49 -6.72 15.19
CA TYR A 226 36.10 -7.64 14.11
C TYR A 226 35.61 -6.92 12.85
N LEU A 227 34.92 -5.79 13.02
CA LEU A 227 34.33 -4.99 11.96
C LEU A 227 35.25 -3.90 11.42
N GLY A 228 36.44 -3.71 12.00
CA GLY A 228 37.40 -2.68 11.56
C GLY A 228 36.87 -1.25 11.66
N ILE A 229 36.00 -0.98 12.63
CA ILE A 229 35.35 0.33 12.89
C ILE A 229 35.75 0.88 14.27
N ALA A 230 35.38 2.12 14.59
CA ALA A 230 35.60 2.66 15.93
C ALA A 230 34.64 2.04 16.98
N PRO A 231 35.04 1.85 18.25
CA PRO A 231 34.18 1.28 19.30
C PRO A 231 32.87 2.04 19.58
N ASP A 232 32.82 3.32 19.25
CA ASP A 232 31.68 4.22 19.42
C ASP A 232 30.86 4.44 18.14
N GLU A 233 31.28 3.85 17.01
CA GLU A 233 30.49 3.89 15.78
C GLU A 233 29.14 3.16 15.96
N PRO A 234 28.05 3.73 15.41
CA PRO A 234 26.74 3.11 15.46
C PRO A 234 26.70 1.88 14.55
N VAL A 235 26.16 0.79 15.09
CA VAL A 235 25.88 -0.45 14.37
C VAL A 235 24.42 -0.85 14.57
N LEU A 236 23.87 -1.52 13.58
CA LEU A 236 22.59 -2.21 13.73
C LEU A 236 22.86 -3.63 14.21
N VAL A 237 22.20 -4.01 15.30
CA VAL A 237 22.30 -5.35 15.88
C VAL A 237 20.97 -6.06 15.75
N LEU A 238 21.01 -7.21 15.09
CA LEU A 238 19.86 -8.08 14.90
C LEU A 238 20.01 -9.29 15.82
N GLU A 239 19.08 -9.44 16.75
CA GLU A 239 18.88 -10.67 17.51
C GLU A 239 17.89 -11.55 16.75
N GLN A 240 18.23 -12.82 16.54
CA GLN A 240 17.44 -13.74 15.72
C GLN A 240 17.27 -15.09 16.41
N VAL A 241 16.06 -15.66 16.30
CA VAL A 241 15.75 -17.04 16.69
C VAL A 241 15.19 -17.78 15.49
N ILE A 242 15.73 -18.95 15.18
CA ILE A 242 15.31 -19.77 14.05
C ILE A 242 14.68 -21.06 14.56
N SER A 243 13.58 -21.49 13.92
CA SER A 243 12.89 -22.74 14.25
C SER A 243 12.54 -23.54 12.99
N LEU A 244 12.53 -24.85 13.15
CA LEU A 244 12.11 -25.82 12.13
C LEU A 244 10.59 -25.83 11.95
N ASP A 245 10.10 -26.50 10.90
CA ASP A 245 8.67 -26.72 10.60
C ASP A 245 7.88 -27.42 11.73
N ASN A 246 8.57 -28.18 12.57
CA ASN A 246 8.03 -28.83 13.77
C ASN A 246 8.07 -27.91 15.03
N HIS A 247 8.38 -26.62 14.84
CA HIS A 247 8.50 -25.60 15.90
C HIS A 247 9.67 -25.77 16.87
N VAL A 248 10.62 -26.68 16.62
CA VAL A 248 11.83 -26.82 17.46
C VAL A 248 12.78 -25.65 17.17
N PRO A 249 13.20 -24.86 18.18
CA PRO A 249 14.22 -23.83 18.01
C PRO A 249 15.59 -24.46 17.79
N ILE A 250 16.28 -24.01 16.73
CA ILE A 250 17.57 -24.59 16.31
C ILE A 250 18.74 -23.61 16.36
N GLU A 251 18.49 -22.30 16.32
CA GLU A 251 19.53 -21.27 16.41
C GLU A 251 19.02 -20.07 17.20
N TRP A 252 19.90 -19.50 18.05
CA TRP A 252 19.80 -18.13 18.55
C TRP A 252 21.07 -17.39 18.11
N SER A 253 20.94 -16.20 17.54
CA SER A 253 22.08 -15.44 17.04
C SER A 253 21.97 -13.93 17.22
N LEU A 254 23.14 -13.30 17.27
CA LEU A 254 23.32 -11.86 17.23
C LEU A 254 24.15 -11.50 16.00
N THR A 255 23.69 -10.51 15.22
CA THR A 255 24.38 -10.04 14.03
C THR A 255 24.61 -8.54 14.09
N TRP A 256 25.87 -8.11 13.99
CA TRP A 256 26.28 -6.71 13.96
C TRP A 256 26.56 -6.28 12.52
N LEU A 257 25.93 -5.17 12.13
CA LEU A 257 26.00 -4.56 10.79
C LEU A 257 26.56 -3.13 10.89
N CYS A 258 27.54 -2.81 10.06
CA CYS A 258 28.15 -1.48 10.02
C CYS A 258 27.19 -0.39 9.50
N GLY A 259 27.41 0.87 9.90
CA GLY A 259 26.67 2.02 9.38
C GLY A 259 26.77 2.17 7.86
N GLY A 260 25.69 2.67 7.23
CA GLY A 260 25.55 2.72 5.77
C GLY A 260 24.92 1.46 5.16
N GLN A 261 24.57 0.47 5.98
CA GLN A 261 23.77 -0.70 5.60
C GLN A 261 22.31 -0.49 6.05
N GLY A 262 21.35 -0.63 5.13
CA GLY A 262 19.93 -0.60 5.44
C GLY A 262 19.38 -2.01 5.62
N VAL A 263 18.50 -2.22 6.59
CA VAL A 263 17.70 -3.44 6.73
C VAL A 263 16.24 -3.06 6.50
N PHE A 264 15.65 -3.59 5.42
CA PHE A 264 14.25 -3.46 5.08
C PHE A 264 13.62 -4.85 5.12
N GLY A 265 12.48 -4.99 5.79
CA GLY A 265 11.70 -6.23 5.82
C GLY A 265 10.33 -6.00 5.19
N VAL A 266 9.91 -6.90 4.31
CA VAL A 266 8.51 -7.07 3.90
C VAL A 266 8.11 -8.47 4.34
N ALA A 267 7.14 -8.57 5.25
CA ALA A 267 6.57 -9.84 5.66
C ALA A 267 5.52 -10.27 4.63
N LEU A 268 5.72 -11.41 3.99
CA LEU A 268 4.70 -12.08 3.18
C LEU A 268 4.36 -13.40 3.87
N GLN A 269 3.12 -13.51 4.36
CA GLN A 269 2.56 -14.73 4.91
C GLN A 269 1.96 -15.54 3.75
N GLN A 270 2.48 -16.75 3.48
CA GLN A 270 1.82 -17.68 2.58
C GLN A 270 1.15 -18.83 3.33
N GLU A 271 -0.14 -18.94 2.99
CA GLU A 271 -1.12 -19.99 3.27
C GLU A 271 -1.40 -20.34 4.73
N ILE A 272 -2.15 -19.42 5.36
CA ILE A 272 -3.14 -19.83 6.37
C ILE A 272 -4.16 -20.71 5.62
N SER A 273 -4.20 -22.01 5.94
CA SER A 273 -5.34 -22.87 5.57
C SER A 273 -6.63 -22.10 5.84
N PRO A 274 -7.59 -22.03 4.90
CA PRO A 274 -8.75 -21.16 5.06
C PRO A 274 -9.37 -21.45 6.41
N VAL A 275 -9.41 -20.44 7.27
CA VAL A 275 -10.25 -20.51 8.46
C VAL A 275 -11.64 -20.76 7.90
N LYS A 276 -12.21 -21.94 8.15
CA LYS A 276 -13.63 -22.18 7.92
C LYS A 276 -14.39 -21.31 8.90
N VAL A 277 -14.54 -20.05 8.53
CA VAL A 277 -15.48 -19.12 9.15
C VAL A 277 -16.82 -19.41 8.48
N PRO A 278 -17.92 -19.52 9.23
CA PRO A 278 -19.22 -19.72 8.63
C PRO A 278 -19.53 -18.53 7.72
N HIS A 279 -19.49 -18.75 6.40
CA HIS A 279 -20.19 -17.88 5.48
C HIS A 279 -21.67 -17.99 5.82
N ALA A 280 -22.27 -16.88 6.27
CA ALA A 280 -23.71 -16.74 6.17
C ALA A 280 -24.01 -16.64 4.67
N ALA A 281 -24.23 -17.79 4.03
CA ALA A 281 -24.83 -17.80 2.71
C ALA A 281 -26.15 -17.01 2.82
N MET A 282 -26.38 -16.12 1.85
CA MET A 282 -27.66 -15.45 1.67
C MET A 282 -28.81 -16.44 1.96
N PRO A 283 -29.73 -16.14 2.89
CA PRO A 283 -30.90 -16.99 3.08
C PRO A 283 -31.61 -17.14 1.72
N GLN A 284 -31.82 -18.38 1.27
CA GLN A 284 -32.53 -18.64 0.02
C GLN A 284 -33.98 -18.13 0.17
N PRO A 285 -34.44 -17.21 -0.69
CA PRO A 285 -35.79 -16.67 -0.57
C PRO A 285 -36.84 -17.66 -1.05
N ALA A 286 -38.07 -17.47 -0.58
CA ALA A 286 -39.26 -18.01 -1.23
C ALA A 286 -39.34 -17.45 -2.66
N ALA A 287 -39.86 -18.24 -3.61
CA ALA A 287 -39.77 -18.01 -5.06
C ALA A 287 -40.43 -16.71 -5.62
N GLU A 288 -40.96 -15.82 -4.77
CA GLU A 288 -41.78 -14.67 -5.17
C GLU A 288 -41.17 -13.27 -4.84
N GLU A 289 -40.03 -13.17 -4.15
CA GLU A 289 -39.46 -11.87 -3.67
C GLU A 289 -38.33 -11.29 -4.55
N GLY A 290 -38.36 -11.52 -5.86
CA GLY A 290 -37.35 -11.05 -6.81
C GLY A 290 -37.77 -9.81 -7.62
N LEU A 291 -36.82 -9.17 -8.33
CA LEU A 291 -37.21 -8.19 -9.36
C LEU A 291 -38.11 -8.87 -10.40
N SER A 292 -39.07 -8.12 -10.95
CA SER A 292 -39.78 -8.57 -12.14
C SER A 292 -38.80 -8.66 -13.32
N LYS A 293 -39.05 -9.55 -14.29
CA LYS A 293 -38.22 -9.65 -15.50
C LYS A 293 -38.10 -8.31 -16.24
N GLU A 294 -39.17 -7.52 -16.24
CA GLU A 294 -39.17 -6.19 -16.85
C GLU A 294 -38.21 -5.24 -16.12
N LYS A 295 -38.25 -5.23 -14.77
CA LYS A 295 -37.36 -4.38 -13.98
C LYS A 295 -35.90 -4.84 -14.04
N GLU A 296 -35.66 -6.15 -14.02
CA GLU A 296 -34.32 -6.72 -14.23
C GLU A 296 -33.75 -6.27 -15.57
N ARG A 297 -34.54 -6.38 -16.66
CA ARG A 297 -34.16 -5.91 -18.00
C ARG A 297 -33.89 -4.40 -18.01
N GLU A 298 -34.74 -3.59 -17.39
CA GLU A 298 -34.55 -2.14 -17.26
C GLU A 298 -33.21 -1.78 -16.58
N LEU A 299 -32.88 -2.44 -15.47
CA LEU A 299 -31.64 -2.20 -14.72
C LEU A 299 -30.40 -2.66 -15.49
N ARG A 300 -30.47 -3.80 -16.19
CA ARG A 300 -29.37 -4.28 -17.05
C ARG A 300 -29.11 -3.33 -18.23
N LEU A 301 -30.16 -2.83 -18.88
CA LEU A 301 -30.04 -1.80 -19.92
C LEU A 301 -29.45 -0.49 -19.36
N ALA A 302 -29.85 -0.09 -18.15
CA ALA A 302 -29.29 1.07 -17.48
C ALA A 302 -27.79 0.92 -17.19
N ALA A 303 -27.34 -0.27 -16.78
CA ALA A 303 -25.92 -0.55 -16.59
C ALA A 303 -25.13 -0.41 -17.91
N LEU A 304 -25.69 -0.87 -19.05
CA LEU A 304 -25.10 -0.62 -20.37
C LEU A 304 -25.08 0.87 -20.74
N ASP A 305 -26.14 1.62 -20.44
CA ASP A 305 -26.16 3.08 -20.67
C ASP A 305 -25.06 3.80 -19.87
N ILE A 306 -24.81 3.37 -18.63
CA ILE A 306 -23.70 3.87 -17.81
C ILE A 306 -22.37 3.56 -18.49
N ARG A 307 -22.14 2.32 -18.93
CA ARG A 307 -20.90 1.94 -19.65
C ARG A 307 -20.70 2.77 -20.91
N GLN A 308 -21.75 2.94 -21.72
CA GLN A 308 -21.71 3.76 -22.93
C GLN A 308 -21.35 5.21 -22.61
N ALA A 309 -21.90 5.79 -21.55
CA ALA A 309 -21.60 7.15 -21.16
C ALA A 309 -20.17 7.30 -20.61
N VAL A 310 -19.62 6.29 -19.92
CA VAL A 310 -18.21 6.24 -19.53
C VAL A 310 -17.31 6.23 -20.78
N VAL A 311 -17.61 5.38 -21.76
CA VAL A 311 -16.93 5.31 -23.06
C VAL A 311 -16.95 6.65 -23.79
N ASN A 312 -18.13 7.27 -23.92
CA ASN A 312 -18.30 8.58 -24.55
C ASN A 312 -17.51 9.68 -23.82
N THR A 313 -17.49 9.64 -22.48
CA THR A 313 -16.74 10.60 -21.66
C THR A 313 -15.23 10.44 -21.84
N ALA A 314 -14.73 9.20 -21.79
CA ALA A 314 -13.32 8.91 -22.01
C ALA A 314 -12.87 9.35 -23.42
N HIS A 315 -13.70 9.10 -24.44
CA HIS A 315 -13.44 9.53 -25.81
C HIS A 315 -13.45 11.05 -25.98
N ARG A 316 -14.42 11.76 -25.37
CA ARG A 316 -14.47 13.24 -25.35
C ARG A 316 -13.17 13.85 -24.83
N TYR A 317 -12.47 13.14 -23.95
CA TYR A 317 -11.21 13.55 -23.33
C TYR A 317 -10.07 12.59 -23.65
N ARG A 318 -10.01 12.06 -24.89
CA ARG A 318 -9.04 11.04 -25.34
C ARG A 318 -7.57 11.30 -25.02
N ASP A 319 -7.18 12.55 -24.84
CA ASP A 319 -5.80 12.94 -24.51
C ASP A 319 -5.45 12.75 -23.02
N LEU A 320 -6.45 12.47 -22.18
CA LEU A 320 -6.34 12.26 -20.73
C LEU A 320 -6.66 10.83 -20.36
N ALA A 321 -5.94 10.29 -19.37
CA ALA A 321 -6.27 9.00 -18.79
C ALA A 321 -7.51 9.13 -17.89
N PHE A 322 -8.36 8.11 -17.90
CA PHE A 322 -9.53 8.00 -17.02
C PHE A 322 -9.55 6.68 -16.29
N HIS A 323 -10.16 6.71 -15.10
CA HIS A 323 -10.38 5.52 -14.28
C HIS A 323 -11.53 4.68 -14.82
N PHE A 324 -11.25 4.10 -15.98
CA PHE A 324 -12.20 3.42 -16.84
C PHE A 324 -12.68 2.12 -16.20
N GLY A 325 -11.76 1.21 -15.86
CA GLY A 325 -12.09 -0.12 -15.38
C GLY A 325 -12.90 -0.10 -14.07
N GLY A 326 -12.57 0.80 -13.16
CA GLY A 326 -13.27 0.94 -11.88
C GLY A 326 -14.64 1.63 -11.97
N ALA A 327 -14.93 2.34 -13.07
CA ALA A 327 -16.26 2.90 -13.32
C ALA A 327 -17.20 1.85 -13.96
N LEU A 328 -16.66 1.02 -14.84
CA LEU A 328 -17.41 -0.06 -15.51
C LEU A 328 -17.80 -1.19 -14.53
N SER A 329 -16.92 -1.54 -13.58
CA SER A 329 -17.21 -2.57 -12.57
C SER A 329 -18.41 -2.23 -11.67
N ALA A 330 -18.70 -0.93 -11.52
CA ALA A 330 -19.75 -0.44 -10.63
C ALA A 330 -21.10 -0.17 -11.34
N ALA A 331 -21.23 -0.47 -12.63
CA ALA A 331 -22.40 -0.08 -13.42
C ALA A 331 -23.71 -0.69 -12.89
N GLU A 332 -23.75 -1.99 -12.60
CA GLU A 332 -24.91 -2.67 -12.02
C GLU A 332 -25.22 -2.18 -10.60
N ILE A 333 -24.19 -1.90 -9.79
CA ILE A 333 -24.34 -1.35 -8.44
C ILE A 333 -25.02 0.03 -8.52
N PHE A 334 -24.54 0.91 -9.40
CA PHE A 334 -25.12 2.23 -9.60
C PHE A 334 -26.56 2.15 -10.12
N ALA A 335 -26.81 1.35 -11.15
CA ALA A 335 -28.15 1.17 -11.71
C ALA A 335 -29.14 0.68 -10.65
N THR A 336 -28.79 -0.39 -9.92
CA THR A 336 -29.65 -1.00 -8.90
C THR A 336 -29.92 -0.04 -7.74
N LEU A 337 -28.89 0.68 -7.28
CA LEU A 337 -29.05 1.65 -6.19
C LEU A 337 -29.97 2.81 -6.59
N PHE A 338 -29.65 3.51 -7.67
CA PHE A 338 -30.27 4.80 -7.97
C PHE A 338 -31.63 4.70 -8.67
N LEU A 339 -31.91 3.59 -9.35
CA LEU A 339 -33.13 3.43 -10.17
C LEU A 339 -34.16 2.52 -9.52
N ASP A 340 -33.87 1.97 -8.34
CA ASP A 340 -34.78 1.06 -7.66
C ASP A 340 -34.66 1.06 -6.13
N VAL A 341 -33.46 0.85 -5.56
CA VAL A 341 -33.30 0.66 -4.10
C VAL A 341 -33.38 1.96 -3.31
N MET A 342 -32.72 3.03 -3.76
CA MET A 342 -32.62 4.28 -3.03
C MET A 342 -33.86 5.14 -3.20
N ARG A 343 -34.29 5.77 -2.12
CA ARG A 343 -35.20 6.91 -2.24
C ARG A 343 -34.43 8.13 -2.71
N THR A 344 -34.76 8.64 -3.88
CA THR A 344 -33.93 9.67 -4.55
C THR A 344 -34.41 11.09 -4.28
N GLY A 345 -35.66 11.26 -3.87
CA GLY A 345 -36.31 12.55 -3.78
C GLY A 345 -36.97 13.00 -5.09
N HIS A 346 -36.66 12.32 -6.20
CA HIS A 346 -37.34 12.45 -7.49
C HIS A 346 -38.42 11.37 -7.70
N ASP A 347 -38.48 10.41 -6.78
CA ASP A 347 -39.48 9.35 -6.62
C ASP A 347 -40.72 9.81 -5.81
N GLY A 348 -40.83 11.10 -5.50
CA GLY A 348 -41.87 11.66 -4.64
C GLY A 348 -41.51 11.73 -3.16
N THR A 349 -40.35 11.19 -2.75
CA THR A 349 -39.82 11.41 -1.40
C THR A 349 -39.42 12.89 -1.23
N PRO A 350 -39.70 13.55 -0.09
CA PRO A 350 -39.16 14.90 0.14
C PRO A 350 -37.62 14.88 0.08
N TRP A 351 -37.01 15.88 -0.56
CA TRP A 351 -35.55 15.93 -0.76
C TRP A 351 -34.73 15.71 0.52
N GLU A 352 -35.19 16.27 1.64
CA GLU A 352 -34.52 16.10 2.93
C GLU A 352 -34.57 14.66 3.46
N GLN A 353 -35.56 13.88 3.05
CA GLN A 353 -35.82 12.50 3.48
C GLN A 353 -35.34 11.45 2.45
N ARG A 354 -34.66 11.86 1.39
CA ARG A 354 -34.01 10.93 0.45
C ARG A 354 -32.93 10.10 1.15
N ASP A 355 -32.51 8.99 0.57
CA ASP A 355 -31.32 8.26 1.00
C ASP A 355 -30.05 8.99 0.54
N ARG A 356 -28.93 8.79 1.24
CA ARG A 356 -27.65 9.46 0.93
C ARG A 356 -26.69 8.47 0.29
N PHE A 357 -25.94 8.91 -0.72
CA PHE A 357 -24.90 8.09 -1.36
C PHE A 357 -23.54 8.78 -1.26
N VAL A 358 -22.54 8.01 -0.81
CA VAL A 358 -21.15 8.45 -0.68
C VAL A 358 -20.27 7.57 -1.57
N LEU A 359 -19.72 8.16 -2.62
CA LEU A 359 -18.73 7.50 -3.47
C LEU A 359 -17.33 7.66 -2.85
N SER A 360 -16.88 6.67 -2.07
CA SER A 360 -15.55 6.67 -1.45
C SER A 360 -14.45 6.42 -2.49
N LYS A 361 -14.67 5.43 -3.38
CA LYS A 361 -13.86 5.21 -4.60
C LYS A 361 -14.12 6.27 -5.68
N ALA A 362 -13.90 7.53 -5.32
CA ALA A 362 -14.26 8.74 -6.05
C ALA A 362 -13.77 8.80 -7.50
N HIS A 363 -12.71 8.07 -7.82
CA HIS A 363 -12.18 7.98 -9.18
C HIS A 363 -13.17 7.32 -10.16
N ALA A 364 -14.15 6.54 -9.67
CA ALA A 364 -15.22 5.94 -10.47
C ALA A 364 -16.39 6.90 -10.77
N ALA A 365 -16.27 8.19 -10.47
CA ALA A 365 -17.36 9.17 -10.62
C ALA A 365 -17.93 9.31 -12.03
N ILE A 366 -17.12 9.04 -13.04
CA ILE A 366 -17.60 9.05 -14.44
C ILE A 366 -18.69 7.99 -14.70
N GLY A 367 -18.76 6.91 -13.91
CA GLY A 367 -19.87 5.96 -13.93
C GLY A 367 -21.07 6.39 -13.08
N LEU A 368 -20.86 7.29 -12.11
CA LEU A 368 -21.93 7.82 -11.26
C LEU A 368 -22.78 8.88 -11.99
N TYR A 369 -22.16 9.78 -12.76
CA TYR A 369 -22.90 10.88 -13.41
C TYR A 369 -24.04 10.43 -14.34
N PRO A 370 -23.87 9.40 -15.20
CA PRO A 370 -24.95 8.93 -16.07
C PRO A 370 -26.17 8.44 -15.27
N VAL A 371 -25.94 7.77 -14.13
CA VAL A 371 -27.06 7.30 -13.29
C VAL A 371 -27.71 8.45 -12.52
N LEU A 372 -26.95 9.46 -12.09
CA LEU A 372 -27.50 10.67 -11.47
C LEU A 372 -28.40 11.44 -12.45
N LEU A 373 -28.02 11.50 -13.73
CA LEU A 373 -28.85 12.09 -14.78
C LEU A 373 -30.17 11.32 -14.91
N LYS A 374 -30.10 9.99 -15.02
CA LYS A 374 -31.28 9.14 -15.16
C LYS A 374 -32.20 9.18 -13.93
N ALA A 375 -31.63 9.31 -12.74
CA ALA A 375 -32.35 9.45 -11.47
C ALA A 375 -32.82 10.89 -11.18
N GLY A 376 -32.53 11.86 -12.06
CA GLY A 376 -33.03 13.23 -11.96
C GLY A 376 -32.23 14.19 -11.06
N PHE A 377 -31.10 13.75 -10.48
CA PHE A 377 -30.26 14.56 -9.59
C PHE A 377 -29.50 15.67 -10.32
N ILE A 378 -29.18 15.45 -11.60
CA ILE A 378 -28.46 16.40 -12.45
C ILE A 378 -29.16 16.52 -13.80
N SER A 379 -28.85 17.58 -14.53
CA SER A 379 -29.40 17.84 -15.86
C SER A 379 -28.43 17.49 -16.98
N GLN A 380 -28.93 17.30 -18.21
CA GLN A 380 -28.08 17.13 -19.39
C GLN A 380 -27.12 18.32 -19.56
N LYS A 381 -27.57 19.54 -19.21
CA LYS A 381 -26.73 20.74 -19.22
C LYS A 381 -25.53 20.63 -18.28
N ASP A 382 -25.66 19.95 -17.14
CA ASP A 382 -24.52 19.73 -16.22
C ASP A 382 -23.48 18.78 -16.87
N ILE A 383 -23.92 17.75 -17.60
CA ILE A 383 -23.04 16.85 -18.38
C ILE A 383 -22.36 17.60 -19.53
N ASP A 384 -23.11 18.42 -20.27
CA ASP A 384 -22.61 19.13 -21.45
C ASP A 384 -21.50 20.13 -21.11
N ARG A 385 -21.55 20.73 -19.91
CA ARG A 385 -20.51 21.61 -19.36
C ARG A 385 -19.16 20.91 -19.16
N GLY A 386 -19.15 19.57 -19.17
CA GLY A 386 -17.95 18.77 -19.10
C GLY A 386 -17.34 18.66 -17.70
N LEU A 387 -16.20 17.96 -17.62
CA LEU A 387 -15.50 17.64 -16.37
C LEU A 387 -14.32 18.58 -16.04
N PHE A 388 -13.99 19.49 -16.96
CA PHE A 388 -12.85 20.40 -16.85
C PHE A 388 -13.21 21.81 -17.33
N GLY A 389 -12.44 22.79 -16.87
CA GLY A 389 -12.61 24.19 -17.23
C GLY A 389 -13.48 24.95 -16.23
N LYS A 390 -13.49 26.29 -16.39
CA LYS A 390 -14.14 27.22 -15.46
C LYS A 390 -15.65 27.00 -15.31
N ASP A 391 -16.27 26.40 -16.32
CA ASP A 391 -17.71 26.18 -16.36
C ASP A 391 -18.07 24.77 -15.89
N ALA A 392 -17.12 23.89 -15.56
CA ALA A 392 -17.44 22.55 -15.08
C ALA A 392 -18.12 22.60 -13.70
N VAL A 393 -19.15 21.77 -13.54
CA VAL A 393 -19.86 21.54 -12.25
C VAL A 393 -19.78 20.08 -11.79
N LEU A 394 -19.34 19.21 -12.68
CA LEU A 394 -18.99 17.84 -12.43
C LEU A 394 -17.48 17.72 -12.68
N PHE A 395 -16.81 16.80 -11.98
CA PHE A 395 -15.34 16.73 -11.98
C PHE A 395 -14.86 15.28 -12.04
N LYS A 396 -13.62 15.02 -12.50
CA LYS A 396 -13.05 13.65 -12.54
C LYS A 396 -13.12 12.95 -11.16
N HIS A 397 -12.92 13.72 -10.09
CA HIS A 397 -13.26 13.34 -8.72
C HIS A 397 -14.35 14.29 -8.22
N PRO A 398 -15.47 13.82 -7.65
CA PRO A 398 -16.59 14.69 -7.30
C PRO A 398 -16.18 15.74 -6.27
N GLN A 399 -16.73 16.93 -6.41
CA GLN A 399 -16.75 17.93 -5.34
C GLN A 399 -18.11 17.87 -4.65
N ARG A 400 -18.11 18.10 -3.34
CA ARG A 400 -19.34 18.08 -2.54
C ARG A 400 -20.33 19.14 -3.05
N ASP A 401 -21.48 18.66 -3.52
CA ASP A 401 -22.63 19.45 -3.90
C ASP A 401 -23.92 18.68 -3.58
N PRO A 402 -24.46 18.84 -2.36
CA PRO A 402 -25.66 18.11 -1.93
C PRO A 402 -26.90 18.43 -2.74
N SER A 403 -26.93 19.56 -3.48
CA SER A 403 -28.05 19.91 -4.36
C SER A 403 -28.09 19.04 -5.62
N ARG A 404 -26.96 18.41 -5.97
CA ARG A 404 -26.79 17.43 -7.05
C ARG A 404 -26.63 15.99 -6.54
N GLY A 405 -26.90 15.75 -5.26
CA GLY A 405 -26.72 14.44 -4.63
C GLY A 405 -25.26 14.03 -4.38
N LEU A 406 -24.30 14.95 -4.53
CA LEU A 406 -22.88 14.70 -4.28
C LEU A 406 -22.55 15.00 -2.81
N GLU A 407 -22.62 13.98 -1.95
CA GLU A 407 -22.55 14.17 -0.50
C GLU A 407 -21.14 14.49 0.03
N THR A 408 -20.09 14.10 -0.70
CA THR A 408 -18.69 14.31 -0.31
C THR A 408 -17.84 14.82 -1.46
N SER A 409 -16.73 15.48 -1.12
CA SER A 409 -15.62 15.70 -2.04
C SER A 409 -14.72 14.45 -1.99
N GLY A 410 -14.36 13.93 -3.16
CA GLY A 410 -13.57 12.71 -3.28
C GLY A 410 -12.14 12.95 -3.75
N GLY A 411 -11.35 11.88 -3.79
CA GLY A 411 -9.99 11.86 -4.37
C GLY A 411 -8.98 11.16 -3.46
N SER A 412 -9.07 11.39 -2.15
CA SER A 412 -8.33 10.61 -1.15
C SER A 412 -9.16 9.38 -0.78
N LEU A 413 -8.64 8.19 -1.07
CA LEU A 413 -9.27 6.93 -0.70
C LEU A 413 -9.32 6.78 0.84
N GLY A 414 -10.22 5.94 1.33
CA GLY A 414 -10.40 5.62 2.75
C GLY A 414 -11.27 6.62 3.54
N MET A 415 -11.55 7.78 2.97
CA MET A 415 -12.25 8.87 3.69
C MET A 415 -13.78 8.77 3.64
N GLY A 416 -14.36 8.10 2.64
CA GLY A 416 -15.80 8.10 2.41
C GLY A 416 -16.59 7.31 3.45
N LEU A 417 -16.09 6.15 3.91
CA LEU A 417 -16.81 5.34 4.90
C LEU A 417 -16.94 6.05 6.25
N GLY A 418 -15.89 6.76 6.69
CA GLY A 418 -15.95 7.58 7.91
C GLY A 418 -16.98 8.71 7.81
N TYR A 419 -17.03 9.40 6.66
CA TYR A 419 -18.05 10.41 6.40
C TYR A 419 -19.47 9.82 6.40
N ALA A 420 -19.65 8.68 5.73
CA ALA A 420 -20.92 7.97 5.67
C ALA A 420 -21.40 7.51 7.06
N ALA A 421 -20.50 7.00 7.91
CA ALA A 421 -20.81 6.62 9.28
C ALA A 421 -21.25 7.82 10.13
N GLY A 422 -20.55 8.96 10.01
CA GLY A 422 -20.94 10.21 10.67
C GLY A 422 -22.32 10.71 10.22
N LEU A 423 -22.59 10.65 8.91
CA LEU A 423 -23.88 11.02 8.33
C LEU A 423 -25.01 10.09 8.81
N ALA A 424 -24.77 8.78 8.82
CA ALA A 424 -25.72 7.79 9.31
C ALA A 424 -26.06 8.01 10.79
N LEU A 425 -25.05 8.27 11.62
CA LEU A 425 -25.23 8.60 13.03
C LEU A 425 -26.07 9.87 13.23
N ALA A 426 -25.80 10.92 12.45
CA ALA A 426 -26.52 12.19 12.54
C ALA A 426 -27.99 12.06 12.10
N LEU A 427 -28.26 11.29 11.05
CA LEU A 427 -29.60 11.11 10.48
C LEU A 427 -30.46 10.17 11.33
N ARG A 428 -29.86 9.16 11.98
CA ARG A 428 -30.58 8.14 12.74
C ARG A 428 -31.61 8.70 13.73
N LYS A 429 -31.28 9.79 14.45
CA LYS A 429 -32.20 10.41 15.42
C LYS A 429 -33.28 11.30 14.77
N LYS A 430 -32.93 12.00 13.67
CA LYS A 430 -33.80 13.00 13.04
C LYS A 430 -34.73 12.39 11.99
N GLN A 431 -34.26 11.36 11.31
CA GLN A 431 -34.87 10.75 10.14
C GLN A 431 -34.56 9.24 10.14
N PRO A 432 -35.17 8.45 11.04
CA PRO A 432 -34.78 7.06 11.30
C PRO A 432 -34.96 6.12 10.10
N LYS A 433 -35.75 6.55 9.10
CA LYS A 433 -35.96 5.78 7.88
C LYS A 433 -34.85 6.01 6.84
N VAL A 434 -34.05 7.07 6.95
CA VAL A 434 -33.04 7.45 5.94
C VAL A 434 -31.81 6.57 6.03
N ARG A 435 -31.46 5.95 4.90
CA ARG A 435 -30.27 5.12 4.75
C ARG A 435 -29.12 5.93 4.13
N VAL A 436 -27.91 5.54 4.48
CA VAL A 436 -26.67 6.04 3.91
C VAL A 436 -25.94 4.88 3.27
N PHE A 437 -25.68 5.00 1.97
CA PHE A 437 -24.95 4.04 1.17
C PHE A 437 -23.54 4.57 0.92
N CYS A 438 -22.53 3.73 1.08
CA CYS A 438 -21.15 4.06 0.78
C CYS A 438 -20.53 3.01 -0.14
N LEU A 439 -20.04 3.42 -1.31
CA LEU A 439 -19.31 2.55 -2.22
C LEU A 439 -17.81 2.73 -2.04
N VAL A 440 -17.12 1.67 -1.66
CA VAL A 440 -15.66 1.60 -1.50
C VAL A 440 -15.07 0.60 -2.50
N GLY A 441 -13.78 0.76 -2.84
CA GLY A 441 -13.03 -0.27 -3.56
C GLY A 441 -12.43 -1.32 -2.61
N ASP A 442 -12.20 -2.54 -3.11
CA ASP A 442 -11.43 -3.56 -2.38
C ASP A 442 -9.97 -3.17 -2.11
N GLY A 443 -9.29 -2.50 -3.06
CA GLY A 443 -7.99 -1.90 -2.84
C GLY A 443 -8.02 -0.73 -1.84
N GLU A 444 -9.10 0.05 -1.85
CA GLU A 444 -9.33 1.11 -0.86
C GLU A 444 -9.48 0.55 0.56
N CYS A 445 -9.95 -0.70 0.71
CA CYS A 445 -9.99 -1.38 2.02
C CYS A 445 -8.60 -1.71 2.59
N ASN A 446 -7.50 -1.40 1.90
CA ASN A 446 -6.17 -1.39 2.51
C ASN A 446 -5.95 -0.19 3.44
N GLU A 447 -6.71 0.89 3.30
CA GLU A 447 -6.60 2.07 4.16
C GLU A 447 -7.08 1.74 5.59
N GLY A 448 -6.27 2.07 6.59
CA GLY A 448 -6.61 1.84 8.00
C GLY A 448 -7.88 2.58 8.43
N SER A 449 -8.14 3.74 7.83
CA SER A 449 -9.33 4.57 8.09
C SER A 449 -10.64 3.86 7.75
N ILE A 450 -10.65 2.92 6.80
CA ILE A 450 -11.83 2.07 6.53
C ILE A 450 -12.18 1.23 7.75
N TRP A 451 -11.17 0.62 8.39
CA TRP A 451 -11.39 -0.28 9.52
C TRP A 451 -11.67 0.46 10.83
N GLU A 452 -11.13 1.66 11.02
CA GLU A 452 -11.55 2.58 12.08
C GLU A 452 -13.03 2.96 11.93
N ALA A 453 -13.46 3.32 10.73
CA ALA A 453 -14.85 3.68 10.43
C ALA A 453 -15.81 2.49 10.55
N ALA A 454 -15.40 1.29 10.12
CA ALA A 454 -16.18 0.07 10.29
C ALA A 454 -16.34 -0.27 11.78
N SER A 455 -15.26 -0.26 12.55
CA SER A 455 -15.32 -0.50 14.01
C SER A 455 -16.25 0.49 14.71
N PHE A 456 -16.20 1.77 14.31
CA PHE A 456 -17.11 2.81 14.80
C PHE A 456 -18.58 2.50 14.45
N ALA A 457 -18.87 2.20 13.19
CA ALA A 457 -20.24 1.95 12.73
C ALA A 457 -20.87 0.72 13.41
N GLY A 458 -20.08 -0.35 13.60
CA GLY A 458 -20.47 -1.53 14.36
C GLY A 458 -20.78 -1.21 15.81
N HIS A 459 -19.85 -0.57 16.51
CA HIS A 459 -20.02 -0.15 17.91
C HIS A 459 -21.30 0.66 18.13
N TYR A 460 -21.60 1.59 17.23
CA TYR A 460 -22.82 2.40 17.31
C TYR A 460 -24.06 1.72 16.75
N LYS A 461 -23.96 0.51 16.18
CA LYS A 461 -25.05 -0.25 15.54
C LYS A 461 -25.79 0.60 14.53
N LEU A 462 -25.06 1.15 13.57
CA LEU A 462 -25.60 2.02 12.52
C LEU A 462 -26.35 1.21 11.47
N SER A 463 -27.52 0.66 11.83
CA SER A 463 -28.35 -0.18 10.94
C SER A 463 -28.89 0.55 9.71
N ASN A 464 -28.73 1.87 9.64
CA ASN A 464 -29.05 2.68 8.47
C ASN A 464 -27.84 2.95 7.56
N LEU A 465 -26.67 2.37 7.85
CA LEU A 465 -25.48 2.42 7.00
C LEU A 465 -25.34 1.12 6.21
N VAL A 466 -25.12 1.25 4.91
CA VAL A 466 -24.77 0.17 4.00
C VAL A 466 -23.44 0.49 3.33
N CYS A 467 -22.42 -0.33 3.61
CA CYS A 467 -21.12 -0.29 2.92
C CYS A 467 -21.14 -1.33 1.78
N ILE A 468 -20.84 -0.90 0.57
CA ILE A 468 -20.74 -1.77 -0.60
C ILE A 468 -19.28 -1.77 -1.01
N VAL A 469 -18.67 -2.94 -1.07
CA VAL A 469 -17.31 -3.11 -1.56
C VAL A 469 -17.39 -3.61 -2.99
N ASP A 470 -16.90 -2.80 -3.93
CA ASP A 470 -16.62 -3.23 -5.31
C ASP A 470 -15.33 -4.07 -5.27
N ALA A 471 -15.52 -5.39 -5.20
CA ALA A 471 -14.46 -6.39 -5.12
C ALA A 471 -14.09 -6.88 -6.53
N ASN A 472 -13.43 -6.01 -7.30
CA ASN A 472 -12.98 -6.29 -8.66
C ASN A 472 -11.59 -6.93 -8.78
N GLY A 473 -10.92 -7.15 -7.65
CA GLY A 473 -9.65 -7.86 -7.56
C GLY A 473 -8.42 -7.06 -8.01
N MET A 474 -8.54 -5.76 -8.28
CA MET A 474 -7.46 -4.99 -8.92
C MET A 474 -7.30 -3.55 -8.42
N GLN A 475 -6.05 -3.14 -8.20
CA GLN A 475 -5.64 -1.80 -7.82
C GLN A 475 -4.93 -1.07 -8.98
N LEU A 476 -4.18 0.00 -8.67
CA LEU A 476 -3.34 0.71 -9.64
C LEU A 476 -2.14 -0.15 -10.09
N ASP A 477 -1.40 -0.71 -9.13
CA ASP A 477 -0.11 -1.39 -9.39
C ASP A 477 -0.23 -2.90 -9.67
N GLY A 478 -1.45 -3.45 -9.68
CA GLY A 478 -1.64 -4.88 -9.88
C GLY A 478 -2.95 -5.42 -9.34
N THR A 479 -3.04 -6.76 -9.24
CA THR A 479 -4.14 -7.42 -8.54
C THR A 479 -4.04 -7.16 -7.04
N THR A 480 -5.17 -7.08 -6.33
CA THR A 480 -5.21 -6.92 -4.86
C THR A 480 -4.38 -8.01 -4.18
N ALA A 481 -4.51 -9.27 -4.61
CA ALA A 481 -3.74 -10.39 -4.09
C ALA A 481 -2.20 -10.25 -4.23
N LYS A 482 -1.72 -9.46 -5.21
CA LYS A 482 -0.28 -9.23 -5.42
C LYS A 482 0.22 -7.97 -4.72
N VAL A 483 -0.58 -6.91 -4.73
CA VAL A 483 -0.22 -5.60 -4.18
C VAL A 483 -0.34 -5.60 -2.66
N SER A 484 -1.52 -5.95 -2.16
CA SER A 484 -1.83 -6.01 -0.73
C SER A 484 -3.15 -6.76 -0.54
N ASP A 485 -3.02 -8.06 -0.23
CA ASP A 485 -4.17 -8.94 -0.04
C ASP A 485 -4.90 -8.58 1.25
N SER A 486 -6.15 -8.10 1.10
CA SER A 486 -7.01 -7.79 2.23
C SER A 486 -7.57 -9.03 2.93
N GLY A 487 -7.41 -10.23 2.37
CA GLY A 487 -8.04 -11.46 2.82
C GLY A 487 -9.56 -11.45 2.64
N PRO A 488 -10.31 -12.31 3.35
CA PRO A 488 -11.76 -12.39 3.23
C PRO A 488 -12.44 -11.15 3.81
N LEU A 489 -12.79 -10.19 2.95
CA LEU A 489 -13.38 -8.91 3.33
C LEU A 489 -14.68 -9.07 4.13
N ALA A 490 -15.55 -10.01 3.76
CA ALA A 490 -16.78 -10.29 4.50
C ALA A 490 -16.49 -10.64 5.98
N ALA A 491 -15.48 -11.46 6.24
CA ALA A 491 -15.09 -11.83 7.60
C ALA A 491 -14.52 -10.63 8.39
N LYS A 492 -13.78 -9.73 7.74
CA LYS A 492 -13.24 -8.53 8.40
C LYS A 492 -14.33 -7.53 8.75
N PHE A 493 -15.31 -7.31 7.88
CA PHE A 493 -16.48 -6.50 8.20
C PHE A 493 -17.33 -7.15 9.30
N ALA A 494 -17.55 -8.47 9.24
CA ALA A 494 -18.25 -9.20 10.30
C ALA A 494 -17.56 -9.06 11.67
N ALA A 495 -16.23 -9.10 11.71
CA ALA A 495 -15.45 -8.84 12.92
C ALA A 495 -15.62 -7.40 13.45
N CYS A 496 -16.05 -6.47 12.61
CA CYS A 496 -16.42 -5.10 12.98
C CYS A 496 -17.92 -4.95 13.29
N GLU A 497 -18.63 -6.04 13.60
CA GLU A 497 -20.08 -6.07 13.88
C GLU A 497 -20.97 -5.59 12.72
N PHE A 498 -20.52 -5.79 11.47
CA PHE A 498 -21.40 -5.69 10.31
C PHE A 498 -22.11 -7.02 10.07
N GLU A 499 -23.32 -6.95 9.55
CA GLU A 499 -23.87 -8.05 8.78
C GLU A 499 -23.18 -8.05 7.41
N ALA A 500 -22.49 -9.12 7.04
CA ALA A 500 -21.68 -9.17 5.82
C ALA A 500 -22.19 -10.22 4.84
N LEU A 501 -22.45 -9.81 3.59
CA LEU A 501 -23.00 -10.64 2.53
C LEU A 501 -22.09 -10.63 1.30
N ASP A 502 -21.80 -11.80 0.74
CA ASP A 502 -21.16 -11.95 -0.56
C ASP A 502 -22.25 -12.04 -1.66
N VAL A 503 -22.07 -11.30 -2.75
CA VAL A 503 -22.98 -11.34 -3.92
C VAL A 503 -22.23 -11.25 -5.24
N ASP A 504 -22.83 -11.80 -6.29
CA ASP A 504 -22.45 -11.46 -7.67
C ASP A 504 -22.81 -9.99 -7.95
N GLY A 505 -21.78 -9.15 -8.08
CA GLY A 505 -21.92 -7.72 -8.36
C GLY A 505 -22.30 -7.39 -9.81
N GLN A 506 -22.32 -8.37 -10.72
CA GLN A 506 -22.90 -8.25 -12.07
C GLN A 506 -24.38 -8.68 -12.11
N SER A 507 -24.91 -9.26 -11.04
CA SER A 507 -26.30 -9.69 -10.96
C SER A 507 -27.16 -8.63 -10.27
N VAL A 508 -27.91 -7.84 -11.06
CA VAL A 508 -28.87 -6.86 -10.52
C VAL A 508 -29.90 -7.51 -9.59
N GLN A 509 -30.21 -8.79 -9.82
CA GLN A 509 -31.10 -9.59 -8.98
C GLN A 509 -30.50 -9.91 -7.61
N GLU A 510 -29.20 -10.25 -7.54
CA GLU A 510 -28.51 -10.47 -6.27
C GLU A 510 -28.27 -9.16 -5.52
N LEU A 511 -27.82 -8.12 -6.22
CA LEU A 511 -27.65 -6.79 -5.65
C LEU A 511 -28.96 -6.28 -5.05
N HIS A 512 -30.08 -6.34 -5.79
CA HIS A 512 -31.38 -5.90 -5.27
C HIS A 512 -31.80 -6.68 -4.02
N ARG A 513 -31.69 -8.02 -4.05
CA ARG A 513 -32.05 -8.87 -2.91
C ARG A 513 -31.22 -8.54 -1.67
N ALA A 514 -29.91 -8.36 -1.82
CA ALA A 514 -29.06 -8.05 -0.68
C ALA A 514 -29.28 -6.62 -0.15
N LEU A 515 -29.49 -5.64 -1.04
CA LEU A 515 -29.70 -4.24 -0.66
C LEU A 515 -31.09 -3.95 -0.07
N THR A 516 -32.06 -4.84 -0.29
CA THR A 516 -33.40 -4.80 0.30
C THR A 516 -33.57 -5.75 1.48
N HIS A 517 -32.55 -6.54 1.79
CA HIS A 517 -32.56 -7.47 2.91
C HIS A 517 -32.79 -6.73 4.25
N PRO A 518 -33.71 -7.18 5.11
CA PRO A 518 -33.87 -6.59 6.44
C PRO A 518 -32.69 -6.91 7.35
N HIS A 519 -31.99 -5.88 7.84
CA HIS A 519 -30.86 -6.03 8.75
C HIS A 519 -30.98 -5.10 9.97
N THR A 520 -30.34 -5.48 11.09
CA THR A 520 -30.34 -4.71 12.35
C THR A 520 -28.96 -4.19 12.74
N LEU A 521 -27.93 -4.65 12.07
CA LEU A 521 -26.55 -4.16 12.12
C LEU A 521 -26.26 -3.29 10.89
N PRO A 522 -25.16 -2.51 10.85
CA PRO A 522 -24.70 -1.96 9.58
C PRO A 522 -24.43 -3.11 8.60
N LEU A 523 -24.77 -2.91 7.32
CA LEU A 523 -24.64 -3.94 6.27
C LEU A 523 -23.36 -3.73 5.47
N ALA A 524 -22.60 -4.79 5.24
CA ALA A 524 -21.46 -4.83 4.33
C ALA A 524 -21.77 -5.78 3.18
N LEU A 525 -21.87 -5.26 1.96
CA LEU A 525 -22.09 -6.04 0.76
C LEU A 525 -20.76 -6.18 0.00
N ILE A 526 -20.19 -7.37 -0.03
CA ILE A 526 -19.01 -7.68 -0.84
C ILE A 526 -19.50 -8.08 -2.23
N ALA A 527 -19.53 -7.11 -3.13
CA ALA A 527 -19.97 -7.31 -4.51
C ALA A 527 -18.77 -7.73 -5.36
N HIS A 528 -18.70 -9.02 -5.69
CA HIS A 528 -17.68 -9.57 -6.57
C HIS A 528 -17.92 -9.06 -7.98
N THR A 529 -16.96 -8.33 -8.53
CA THR A 529 -17.13 -7.70 -9.85
C THR A 529 -15.93 -7.96 -10.76
N THR A 530 -16.07 -7.63 -12.04
CA THR A 530 -14.95 -7.62 -12.99
C THR A 530 -14.51 -6.18 -13.25
N LYS A 531 -13.22 -5.89 -13.07
CA LYS A 531 -12.69 -4.58 -13.47
C LYS A 531 -12.74 -4.43 -14.98
N GLY A 532 -13.34 -3.36 -15.47
CA GLY A 532 -13.51 -3.14 -16.91
C GLY A 532 -14.61 -3.99 -17.55
N GLU A 533 -15.56 -4.51 -16.75
CA GLU A 533 -16.68 -5.36 -17.20
C GLU A 533 -17.40 -4.83 -18.43
N GLY A 534 -17.73 -5.74 -19.34
CA GLY A 534 -18.56 -5.49 -20.52
C GLY A 534 -17.77 -5.02 -21.74
N LEU A 535 -16.43 -4.97 -21.67
CA LEU A 535 -15.58 -4.63 -22.81
C LEU A 535 -14.33 -5.53 -22.83
N SER A 536 -14.20 -6.29 -23.92
CA SER A 536 -13.19 -7.35 -24.08
C SER A 536 -11.74 -6.86 -23.95
N PHE A 537 -11.50 -5.59 -24.29
CA PHE A 537 -10.18 -5.01 -24.19
C PHE A 537 -9.83 -4.54 -22.78
N SER A 538 -10.79 -4.33 -21.87
CA SER A 538 -10.56 -3.80 -20.52
C SER A 538 -10.82 -4.78 -19.38
N GLU A 539 -11.60 -5.83 -19.63
CA GLU A 539 -11.91 -6.84 -18.61
C GLU A 539 -10.66 -7.47 -18.01
N ASN A 540 -10.58 -7.46 -16.68
CA ASN A 540 -9.49 -8.05 -15.90
C ASN A 540 -8.10 -7.59 -16.33
N LYS A 541 -7.96 -6.31 -16.68
CA LYS A 541 -6.69 -5.70 -17.09
C LYS A 541 -6.32 -4.50 -16.23
N VAL A 542 -5.17 -4.61 -15.57
CA VAL A 542 -4.67 -3.60 -14.62
C VAL A 542 -4.40 -2.27 -15.32
N GLU A 543 -3.92 -2.31 -16.56
CA GLU A 543 -3.64 -1.12 -17.37
C GLU A 543 -4.87 -0.24 -17.59
N TRP A 544 -6.08 -0.81 -17.50
CA TRP A 544 -7.34 -0.07 -17.60
C TRP A 544 -7.80 0.57 -16.28
N HIS A 545 -6.95 0.56 -15.25
CA HIS A 545 -7.18 1.34 -14.04
C HIS A 545 -7.11 2.84 -14.29
N ASP A 546 -6.18 3.33 -15.12
CA ASP A 546 -6.11 4.73 -15.60
C ASP A 546 -5.49 4.73 -17.01
N HIS A 547 -6.34 4.70 -18.05
CA HIS A 547 -5.90 4.59 -19.45
C HIS A 547 -6.61 5.59 -20.36
N LYS A 548 -5.98 5.90 -21.48
CA LYS A 548 -6.57 6.71 -22.57
C LYS A 548 -7.37 5.81 -23.50
N LEU A 549 -8.50 6.30 -24.00
CA LEU A 549 -9.31 5.62 -25.00
C LEU A 549 -9.07 6.26 -26.37
N ASP A 550 -8.43 5.54 -27.29
CA ASP A 550 -8.25 6.00 -28.66
C ASP A 550 -9.51 5.76 -29.52
N GLU A 551 -9.48 6.25 -30.76
CA GLU A 551 -10.60 6.15 -31.69
C GLU A 551 -10.99 4.69 -32.01
N GLY A 552 -10.00 3.82 -32.22
CA GLY A 552 -10.26 2.43 -32.58
C GLY A 552 -10.90 1.65 -31.44
N LEU A 553 -10.42 1.87 -30.22
CA LEU A 553 -10.99 1.28 -29.01
C LEU A 553 -12.37 1.86 -28.68
N PHE A 554 -12.62 3.13 -29.00
CA PHE A 554 -13.95 3.74 -28.87
C PHE A 554 -14.97 3.08 -29.81
N GLU A 555 -14.64 2.92 -31.10
CA GLU A 555 -15.50 2.24 -32.06
C GLU A 555 -15.77 0.79 -31.65
N GLN A 556 -14.72 0.07 -31.20
CA GLN A 556 -14.85 -1.28 -30.67
C GLN A 556 -15.79 -1.34 -29.46
N ALA A 557 -15.62 -0.43 -28.50
CA ALA A 557 -16.44 -0.37 -27.29
C ALA A 557 -17.93 -0.15 -27.63
N CYS A 558 -18.23 0.80 -28.51
CA CYS A 558 -19.60 1.08 -28.95
C CYS A 558 -20.24 -0.15 -29.62
N ALA A 559 -19.51 -0.85 -30.48
CA ALA A 559 -20.00 -2.05 -31.13
C ALA A 559 -20.23 -3.22 -30.17
N GLU A 560 -19.37 -3.38 -29.14
CA GLU A 560 -19.53 -4.40 -28.10
C GLU A 560 -20.73 -4.13 -27.20
N ILE A 561 -20.96 -2.86 -26.81
CA ILE A 561 -22.10 -2.45 -25.99
C ILE A 561 -23.41 -2.65 -26.76
N GLU A 562 -23.46 -2.30 -28.04
CA GLU A 562 -24.68 -2.45 -28.82
C GLU A 562 -25.09 -3.93 -28.98
N ARG A 563 -24.13 -4.82 -29.22
CA ARG A 563 -24.41 -6.27 -29.26
C ARG A 563 -24.97 -6.79 -27.93
N GLN A 564 -24.46 -6.29 -26.80
CA GLN A 564 -24.98 -6.66 -25.48
C GLN A 564 -26.40 -6.11 -25.27
N ARG A 565 -26.68 -4.90 -25.76
CA ARG A 565 -28.01 -4.29 -25.71
C ARG A 565 -29.02 -5.14 -26.46
N GLU A 566 -28.73 -5.48 -27.72
CA GLU A 566 -29.59 -6.35 -28.54
C GLU A 566 -29.86 -7.69 -27.83
N ALA A 567 -28.84 -8.30 -27.23
CA ALA A 567 -28.99 -9.55 -26.48
C ALA A 567 -29.93 -9.43 -25.27
N ILE A 568 -29.89 -8.31 -24.53
CA ILE A 568 -30.80 -8.06 -23.40
C ILE A 568 -32.21 -7.71 -23.89
N GLU A 569 -32.32 -7.01 -25.01
CA GLU A 569 -33.63 -6.62 -25.55
C GLU A 569 -34.43 -7.80 -26.10
N HIS A 570 -33.73 -8.85 -26.56
CA HIS A 570 -34.28 -10.08 -27.13
C HIS A 570 -34.37 -11.27 -26.16
N ALA A 571 -33.85 -11.16 -24.93
CA ALA A 571 -33.97 -12.15 -23.86
C ALA A 571 -35.26 -11.96 -23.05
#